data_AF-A0A846HHI3-F1
#
_entry.id   AF-A0A846HHI3-F1
#
_cell.length_a   1.000
_cell.length_b   1.000
_cell.length_c   1.000
_cell.angle_alpha   90.00
_cell.angle_beta   90.00
_cell.angle_gamma   90.00
#
_symmetry.space_group_name_H-M   'P 1'
#
loop_
_entity.id
_entity.type
_entity.pdbx_description
1 polymer ?
#
loop_
_entity_poly.entity_id
_entity_poly.type
_entity_poly.pdbx_seq_one_letter_code
_entity_poly.pdbx_strand_id
1 'polypeptide(L)'
;MSNKFTNNVRTRLYKQGYQGFTKEEFTEAAYAAECDDLDNPTKEQLTQAVNYLIEKQSTKLAVPVTLSELETQPPLDEEVIEESKLATIPQSQVGEMVATKAAELGMVLSEAQVCDIADSVDSSASTFDEILSDVETALLAYADYSANQVDAKIQQTLTRVEERVVNRHEQSRDKLAQGLTGISAALEESRTQTKSQLKGILSRLRVG
;
A
#
# COMPACT_ATOMS: atom_id res chain seq x y z
N MET A 1 1.76 -27.46 -23.86
CA MET A 1 1.98 -28.16 -22.58
C MET A 1 3.09 -27.44 -21.84
N SER A 2 2.94 -27.24 -20.52
CA SER A 2 3.96 -26.60 -19.67
C SER A 2 4.79 -27.72 -19.04
N ASN A 3 6.08 -27.81 -19.37
CA ASN A 3 6.96 -28.88 -18.93
C ASN A 3 7.44 -28.62 -17.49
N LYS A 4 7.99 -29.64 -16.81
CA LYS A 4 8.40 -29.48 -15.40
C LYS A 4 9.47 -28.40 -15.22
N PHE A 5 10.39 -28.23 -16.17
CA PHE A 5 11.35 -27.14 -16.18
C PHE A 5 10.68 -25.77 -16.09
N THR A 6 9.79 -25.45 -17.03
CA THR A 6 9.08 -24.16 -17.10
C THR A 6 8.32 -23.86 -15.80
N ASN A 7 7.63 -24.87 -15.24
CA ASN A 7 6.90 -24.69 -13.99
C ASN A 7 7.84 -24.41 -12.81
N ASN A 8 8.95 -25.14 -12.69
CA ASN A 8 9.91 -24.95 -11.60
C ASN A 8 10.63 -23.60 -11.68
N VAL A 9 11.12 -23.22 -12.87
CA VAL A 9 11.77 -21.92 -13.10
C VAL A 9 10.78 -20.79 -12.81
N ARG A 10 9.54 -20.88 -13.30
CA ARG A 10 8.48 -19.89 -13.03
C ARG A 10 8.17 -19.75 -11.54
N THR A 11 8.02 -20.87 -10.81
CA THR A 11 7.77 -20.82 -9.36
C THR A 11 8.92 -20.16 -8.60
N ARG A 12 10.17 -20.39 -9.01
CA ARG A 12 11.35 -19.76 -8.38
C ARG A 12 11.39 -18.25 -8.67
N LEU A 13 11.17 -17.85 -9.91
CA LEU A 13 11.10 -16.44 -10.31
C LEU A 13 9.98 -15.70 -9.58
N TYR A 14 8.79 -16.31 -9.46
CA TYR A 14 7.66 -15.72 -8.73
C TYR A 14 7.97 -15.51 -7.24
N LYS A 15 8.68 -16.46 -6.61
CA LYS A 15 9.13 -16.29 -5.21
C LYS A 15 10.14 -15.16 -5.05
N GLN A 16 10.88 -14.83 -6.11
CA GLN A 16 11.84 -13.73 -6.15
C GLN A 16 11.23 -12.43 -6.69
N GLY A 17 9.92 -12.40 -6.97
CA GLY A 17 9.22 -11.20 -7.45
C GLY A 17 9.26 -10.97 -8.96
N TYR A 18 9.96 -11.81 -9.73
CA TYR A 18 10.07 -11.67 -11.19
C TYR A 18 8.90 -12.38 -11.89
N GLN A 19 8.12 -11.64 -12.68
CA GLN A 19 6.94 -12.12 -13.41
C GLN A 19 6.94 -11.61 -14.86
N GLY A 20 6.07 -12.20 -15.70
CA GLY A 20 5.83 -11.71 -17.08
C GLY A 20 6.65 -12.36 -18.20
N PHE A 21 7.46 -13.38 -17.90
CA PHE A 21 8.26 -14.07 -18.92
C PHE A 21 7.43 -14.85 -19.94
N THR A 22 7.79 -14.75 -21.20
CA THR A 22 7.14 -15.48 -22.29
C THR A 22 7.62 -16.92 -22.37
N LYS A 23 6.86 -17.78 -23.07
CA LYS A 23 7.24 -19.18 -23.30
C LYS A 23 8.58 -19.30 -24.05
N GLU A 24 8.86 -18.36 -24.95
CA GLU A 24 10.10 -18.29 -25.73
C GLU A 24 11.31 -17.99 -24.83
N GLU A 25 11.15 -17.09 -23.87
CA GLU A 25 12.20 -16.76 -22.89
C GLU A 25 12.54 -17.98 -22.01
N PHE A 26 11.54 -18.78 -21.61
CA PHE A 26 11.80 -20.04 -20.90
C PHE A 26 12.52 -21.09 -21.76
N THR A 27 12.28 -21.12 -23.08
CA THR A 27 13.02 -22.03 -23.96
C THR A 27 14.46 -21.58 -24.15
N GLU A 28 14.70 -20.28 -24.32
CA GLU A 28 16.07 -19.72 -24.38
C GLU A 28 16.84 -19.97 -23.09
N ALA A 29 16.19 -19.80 -21.93
CA ALA A 29 16.79 -20.11 -20.64
C ALA A 29 17.11 -21.61 -20.48
N ALA A 30 16.32 -22.50 -21.09
CA ALA A 30 16.63 -23.93 -21.10
C ALA A 30 17.87 -24.25 -21.95
N TYR A 31 18.02 -23.59 -23.11
CA TYR A 31 19.23 -23.72 -23.94
C TYR A 31 20.47 -23.15 -23.23
N ALA A 32 20.35 -21.97 -22.61
CA ALA A 32 21.43 -21.32 -21.87
C ALA A 32 21.86 -22.10 -20.61
N ALA A 33 20.95 -22.90 -20.04
CA ALA A 33 21.21 -23.78 -18.91
C ALA A 33 21.61 -25.21 -19.32
N GLU A 34 21.85 -25.48 -20.61
CA GLU A 34 22.22 -26.81 -21.13
C GLU A 34 21.25 -27.91 -20.64
N CYS A 35 19.95 -27.60 -20.61
CA CYS A 35 18.91 -28.50 -20.13
C CYS A 35 18.24 -29.27 -21.28
N ASP A 36 18.83 -30.41 -21.64
CA ASP A 36 18.30 -31.27 -22.71
C ASP A 36 16.99 -31.98 -22.32
N ASP A 37 16.81 -32.33 -21.04
CA ASP A 37 15.60 -32.97 -20.51
C ASP A 37 14.73 -31.99 -19.72
N LEU A 38 13.76 -31.38 -20.41
CA LEU A 38 12.81 -30.42 -19.85
C LEU A 38 11.83 -31.01 -18.81
N ASP A 39 11.72 -32.34 -18.73
CA ASP A 39 10.86 -33.04 -17.78
C ASP A 39 11.62 -33.67 -16.60
N ASN A 40 12.95 -33.60 -16.60
CA ASN A 40 13.77 -33.94 -15.45
C ASN A 40 15.01 -33.03 -15.28
N PRO A 41 14.82 -31.72 -15.10
CA PRO A 41 15.94 -30.79 -14.95
C PRO A 41 16.63 -30.94 -13.59
N THR A 42 17.96 -30.85 -13.59
CA THR A 42 18.75 -30.82 -12.37
C THR A 42 18.57 -29.48 -11.64
N LYS A 43 18.90 -29.46 -10.34
CA LYS A 43 18.78 -28.23 -9.53
C LYS A 43 19.67 -27.10 -10.04
N GLU A 44 20.84 -27.44 -10.58
CA GLU A 44 21.82 -26.49 -11.11
C GLU A 44 21.30 -25.84 -12.39
N GLN A 45 20.78 -26.64 -13.33
CA GLN A 45 20.14 -26.15 -14.56
C GLN A 45 18.97 -25.21 -14.27
N LEU A 46 18.14 -25.54 -13.26
CA LEU A 46 17.05 -24.66 -12.83
C LEU A 46 17.57 -23.33 -12.26
N THR A 47 18.67 -23.32 -11.52
CA THR A 47 19.25 -22.09 -10.96
C THR A 47 19.90 -21.23 -12.04
N GLN A 48 20.64 -21.86 -12.96
CA GLN A 48 21.26 -21.18 -14.09
C GLN A 48 20.22 -20.54 -15.01
N ALA A 49 19.11 -21.24 -15.29
CA ALA A 49 18.00 -20.69 -16.06
C ALA A 49 17.30 -19.52 -15.37
N VAL A 50 17.14 -19.58 -14.04
CA VAL A 50 16.59 -18.45 -13.26
C VAL A 50 17.52 -17.25 -13.33
N ASN A 51 18.82 -17.44 -13.09
CA ASN A 51 19.81 -16.36 -13.14
C ASN A 51 19.88 -15.73 -14.54
N TYR A 52 19.85 -16.55 -15.59
CA TYR A 52 19.83 -16.07 -16.97
C TYR A 52 18.62 -15.19 -17.27
N LEU A 53 17.43 -15.56 -16.78
CA LEU A 53 16.22 -14.76 -16.97
C LEU A 53 16.23 -13.46 -16.16
N ILE A 54 16.79 -13.49 -14.95
CA ILE A 54 16.98 -12.29 -14.13
C ILE A 54 17.96 -11.34 -14.82
N GLU A 55 19.14 -11.82 -15.22
CA GLU A 55 20.14 -11.02 -15.94
C GLU A 55 19.59 -10.46 -17.25
N LYS A 56 18.84 -11.27 -18.01
CA LYS A 56 18.19 -10.82 -19.24
C LYS A 56 17.16 -9.73 -18.97
N GLN A 57 16.37 -9.83 -17.89
CA GLN A 57 15.42 -8.78 -17.51
C GLN A 57 16.15 -7.51 -17.05
N SER A 58 17.21 -7.64 -16.26
CA SER A 58 18.08 -6.52 -15.85
C SER A 58 18.76 -5.85 -17.05
N THR A 59 19.15 -6.62 -18.06
CA THR A 59 19.76 -6.11 -19.29
C THR A 59 18.73 -5.46 -20.22
N LYS A 60 17.47 -5.93 -20.21
CA LYS A 60 16.37 -5.33 -20.99
C LYS A 60 15.95 -3.95 -20.44
N LEU A 61 16.31 -3.62 -19.19
CA LEU A 61 16.20 -2.26 -18.63
C LEU A 61 17.40 -1.36 -18.99
N ALA A 62 18.50 -1.91 -19.53
CA ALA A 62 19.56 -1.12 -20.12
C ALA A 62 19.21 -0.83 -21.59
N VAL A 63 18.91 0.44 -21.88
CA VAL A 63 18.79 0.94 -23.25
C VAL A 63 20.07 0.54 -24.02
N PRO A 64 19.96 -0.21 -25.14
CA PRO A 64 21.15 -0.65 -25.87
C PRO A 64 21.72 0.53 -26.64
N VAL A 65 22.83 1.10 -26.14
CA VAL A 65 23.77 1.81 -27.01
C VAL A 65 24.42 0.73 -27.87
N THR A 66 24.05 0.68 -29.14
CA THR A 66 24.65 -0.20 -30.14
C THR A 66 26.15 0.10 -30.24
N LEU A 67 26.96 -0.73 -29.57
CA LEU A 67 28.40 -0.85 -29.81
C LEU A 67 28.59 -1.66 -31.10
N SER A 68 28.53 -0.99 -32.24
CA SER A 68 29.28 -1.41 -33.43
C SER A 68 30.32 -0.34 -33.70
N GLU A 69 31.57 -0.78 -33.76
CA GLU A 69 32.79 -0.04 -34.08
C GLU A 69 33.34 0.85 -32.97
N LEU A 70 34.34 0.36 -32.24
CA LEU A 70 35.73 0.79 -32.40
C LEU A 70 36.63 0.10 -31.35
N GLU A 71 37.28 -0.99 -31.75
CA GLU A 71 38.58 -1.37 -31.18
C GLU A 71 39.63 -0.40 -31.73
N THR A 72 40.07 0.60 -30.95
CA THR A 72 41.49 1.02 -30.83
C THR A 72 41.64 2.21 -29.86
N GLN A 73 42.30 1.96 -28.73
CA GLN A 73 43.12 2.96 -28.01
C GLN A 73 44.48 3.10 -28.74
N PRO A 74 45.36 4.10 -28.46
CA PRO A 74 45.29 5.34 -27.64
C PRO A 74 45.97 6.55 -28.40
N PRO A 75 46.51 7.66 -27.80
CA PRO A 75 46.35 8.30 -26.48
C PRO A 75 46.03 9.82 -26.52
N LEU A 76 45.59 10.34 -25.36
CA LEU A 76 45.82 11.66 -24.73
C LEU A 76 46.24 12.85 -25.62
N ASP A 77 45.37 13.87 -25.69
CA ASP A 77 45.80 15.28 -25.62
C ASP A 77 44.67 16.13 -24.99
N GLU A 78 45.08 17.04 -24.11
CA GLU A 78 44.27 18.03 -23.40
C GLU A 78 43.73 19.07 -24.38
N GLU A 79 42.41 19.32 -24.36
CA GLU A 79 41.90 20.65 -24.70
C GLU A 79 40.65 20.96 -23.87
N VAL A 80 40.69 22.16 -23.31
CA VAL A 80 39.71 22.79 -22.42
C VAL A 80 38.45 23.14 -23.22
N ILE A 81 37.35 23.40 -22.48
CA ILE A 81 36.12 24.12 -22.87
C ILE A 81 34.92 23.20 -23.14
N GLU A 82 34.06 23.03 -22.14
CA GLU A 82 32.71 23.64 -22.12
C GLU A 82 31.96 23.11 -20.89
N GLU A 83 31.29 24.03 -20.19
CA GLU A 83 30.31 23.77 -19.14
C GLU A 83 29.17 22.91 -19.70
N SER A 84 29.37 21.60 -19.79
CA SER A 84 28.28 20.67 -20.05
C SER A 84 27.46 20.55 -18.78
N LYS A 85 26.41 21.39 -18.72
CA LYS A 85 25.21 21.26 -17.91
C LYS A 85 25.11 19.87 -17.31
N LEU A 86 25.36 19.80 -16.00
CA LEU A 86 25.14 18.63 -15.16
C LEU A 86 23.84 17.98 -15.60
N ALA A 87 23.95 16.77 -16.14
CA ALA A 87 22.80 16.00 -16.56
C ALA A 87 21.88 15.87 -15.34
N THR A 88 20.75 16.57 -15.40
CA THR A 88 19.62 16.36 -14.49
C THR A 88 19.43 14.86 -14.35
N ILE A 89 19.62 14.35 -13.12
CA ILE A 89 19.39 12.93 -12.84
C ILE A 89 17.96 12.63 -13.30
N PRO A 90 17.76 11.66 -14.22
CA PRO A 90 16.44 11.35 -14.70
C PRO A 90 15.58 10.93 -13.51
N GLN A 91 14.38 11.47 -13.42
CA GLN A 91 13.42 11.26 -12.32
C GLN A 91 13.13 9.77 -12.05
N SER A 92 13.36 8.91 -13.05
CA SER A 92 13.33 7.45 -12.90
C SER A 92 14.40 6.90 -11.95
N GLN A 93 15.62 7.47 -11.95
CA GLN A 93 16.69 7.10 -11.02
C GLN A 93 16.38 7.59 -9.60
N VAL A 94 15.75 8.76 -9.46
CA VAL A 94 15.29 9.26 -8.14
C VAL A 94 14.22 8.33 -7.57
N GLY A 95 13.27 7.88 -8.39
CA GLY A 95 12.27 6.87 -7.98
C GLY A 95 12.90 5.55 -7.52
N GLU A 96 13.93 5.08 -8.22
CA GLU A 96 14.66 3.86 -7.82
C GLU A 96 15.45 4.05 -6.52
N MET A 97 16.04 5.22 -6.30
CA MET A 97 16.71 5.59 -5.05
C MET A 97 15.71 5.66 -3.88
N VAL A 98 14.53 6.27 -4.09
CA VAL A 98 13.44 6.32 -3.11
C VAL A 98 12.97 4.91 -2.74
N ALA A 99 12.77 4.04 -3.74
CA ALA A 99 12.34 2.66 -3.51
C ALA A 99 13.39 1.85 -2.72
N THR A 100 14.66 1.99 -3.09
CA THR A 100 15.77 1.29 -2.43
C THR A 100 15.92 1.77 -0.99
N LYS A 101 15.87 3.09 -0.77
CA LYS A 101 16.02 3.67 0.57
C LYS A 101 14.82 3.39 1.47
N ALA A 102 13.61 3.40 0.92
CA ALA A 102 12.41 2.98 1.64
C ALA A 102 12.49 1.52 2.08
N ALA A 103 12.98 0.62 1.21
CA ALA A 103 13.19 -0.77 1.56
C ALA A 103 14.24 -0.95 2.67
N GLU A 104 15.33 -0.17 2.65
CA GLU A 104 16.34 -0.14 3.73
C GLU A 104 15.74 0.33 5.07
N LEU A 105 14.82 1.29 5.04
CA LEU A 105 14.11 1.80 6.21
C LEU A 105 12.94 0.89 6.66
N GLY A 106 12.71 -0.24 5.97
CA GLY A 106 11.63 -1.18 6.27
C GLY A 106 10.24 -0.67 5.88
N MET A 107 10.18 0.36 5.04
CA MET A 107 8.94 0.94 4.53
C MET A 107 8.54 0.26 3.22
N VAL A 108 7.32 -0.27 3.17
CA VAL A 108 6.72 -0.79 1.94
C VAL A 108 5.91 0.33 1.31
N LEU A 109 6.49 0.99 0.29
CA LEU A 109 5.83 2.01 -0.51
C LEU A 109 5.24 1.39 -1.78
N SER A 110 4.06 1.87 -2.17
CA SER A 110 3.49 1.60 -3.49
C SER A 110 4.16 2.45 -4.57
N GLU A 111 4.08 2.00 -5.82
CA GLU A 111 4.67 2.67 -6.98
C GLU A 111 4.23 4.14 -7.11
N ALA A 112 2.96 4.44 -6.81
CA ALA A 112 2.45 5.82 -6.77
C ALA A 112 3.10 6.67 -5.67
N GLN A 113 3.33 6.10 -4.49
CA GLN A 113 3.97 6.81 -3.38
C GLN A 113 5.46 7.04 -3.64
N VAL A 114 6.12 6.11 -4.35
CA VAL A 114 7.51 6.28 -4.80
C VAL A 114 7.60 7.43 -5.80
N CYS A 115 6.67 7.53 -6.75
CA CYS A 115 6.61 8.65 -7.68
C CYS A 115 6.33 9.98 -6.96
N ASP A 116 5.33 10.04 -6.07
CA ASP A 116 4.99 11.28 -5.35
C ASP A 116 6.17 11.79 -4.50
N ILE A 117 6.93 10.87 -3.88
CA ILE A 117 8.10 11.21 -3.09
C ILE A 117 9.27 11.63 -4.00
N ALA A 118 9.49 10.93 -5.11
CA ALA A 118 10.51 11.30 -6.10
C ALA A 118 10.22 12.67 -6.74
N ASP A 119 8.96 13.01 -6.95
CA ASP A 119 8.51 14.31 -7.46
C ASP A 119 8.70 15.43 -6.42
N SER A 120 8.73 15.09 -5.14
CA SER A 120 8.99 16.02 -4.03
C SER A 120 10.49 16.24 -3.75
N VAL A 121 11.36 15.39 -4.30
CA VAL A 121 12.82 15.52 -4.19
C VAL A 121 13.29 16.50 -5.25
N ASP A 122 13.91 17.60 -4.80
CA ASP A 122 14.38 18.66 -5.68
C ASP A 122 15.58 18.16 -6.52
N SER A 123 15.36 17.97 -7.82
CA SER A 123 16.39 17.48 -8.76
C SER A 123 17.50 18.51 -9.04
N SER A 124 17.54 19.64 -8.32
CA SER A 124 18.58 20.66 -8.43
C SER A 124 19.84 20.36 -7.61
N ALA A 125 19.81 19.31 -6.78
CA ALA A 125 20.98 18.84 -6.04
C ALA A 125 22.09 18.37 -6.99
N SER A 126 23.31 18.84 -6.71
CA SER A 126 24.45 18.74 -7.62
C SER A 126 25.27 17.47 -7.45
N THR A 127 25.01 16.71 -6.39
CA THR A 127 25.71 15.46 -6.08
C THR A 127 24.76 14.35 -5.65
N PHE A 128 25.16 13.09 -5.90
CA PHE A 128 24.40 11.90 -5.53
C PHE A 128 24.11 11.81 -4.02
N ASP A 129 25.07 12.23 -3.18
CA ASP A 129 24.91 12.23 -1.73
C ASP A 129 23.88 13.28 -1.24
N GLU A 130 23.79 14.43 -1.90
CA GLU A 130 22.75 15.44 -1.63
C GLU A 130 21.36 14.90 -1.97
N ILE A 131 21.22 14.24 -3.13
CA ILE A 131 19.95 13.62 -3.55
C ILE A 131 19.56 12.49 -2.61
N LEU A 132 20.50 11.67 -2.16
CA LEU A 132 20.22 10.60 -1.20
C LEU A 132 19.75 11.15 0.15
N SER A 133 20.35 12.25 0.61
CA SER A 133 19.93 12.97 1.82
C SER A 133 18.53 13.57 1.67
N ASP A 134 18.21 14.12 0.50
CA ASP A 134 16.90 14.69 0.22
C ASP A 134 15.82 13.61 0.12
N VAL A 135 16.14 12.46 -0.48
CA VAL A 135 15.28 11.27 -0.51
C VAL A 135 15.01 10.76 0.91
N GLU A 136 16.03 10.67 1.76
CA GLU A 136 15.86 10.26 3.16
C GLU A 136 14.97 11.25 3.92
N THR A 137 15.17 12.54 3.74
CA THR A 137 14.35 13.60 4.35
C THR A 137 12.90 13.51 3.89
N ALA A 138 12.66 13.30 2.59
CA ALA A 138 11.33 13.13 2.02
C ALA A 138 10.64 11.85 2.52
N LEU A 139 11.39 10.75 2.67
CA LEU A 139 10.88 9.49 3.24
C LEU A 139 10.49 9.64 4.71
N LEU A 140 11.30 10.34 5.51
CA LEU A 140 10.99 10.63 6.92
C LEU A 140 9.76 11.53 7.03
N ALA A 141 9.69 12.60 6.24
CA ALA A 141 8.53 13.49 6.20
C ALA A 141 7.25 12.73 5.77
N TYR A 142 7.36 11.79 4.83
CA TYR A 142 6.26 10.94 4.41
C TYR A 142 5.82 9.97 5.50
N ALA A 143 6.76 9.36 6.21
CA ALA A 143 6.46 8.48 7.34
C ALA A 143 5.73 9.25 8.46
N ASP A 144 6.19 10.45 8.80
CA ASP A 144 5.53 11.34 9.76
C ASP A 144 4.14 11.75 9.29
N TYR A 145 3.98 12.11 8.02
CA TYR A 145 2.67 12.45 7.45
C TYR A 145 1.71 11.25 7.49
N SER A 146 2.18 10.04 7.17
CA SER A 146 1.40 8.81 7.22
C SER A 146 0.95 8.49 8.65
N ALA A 147 1.86 8.59 9.63
CA ALA A 147 1.56 8.41 11.04
C ALA A 147 0.50 9.43 11.51
N ASN A 148 0.68 10.71 11.19
CA ASN A 148 -0.27 11.78 11.51
C ASN A 148 -1.65 11.56 10.86
N GLN A 149 -1.70 11.02 9.64
CA GLN A 149 -2.96 10.67 8.98
C GLN A 149 -3.70 9.54 9.71
N VAL A 150 -2.97 8.53 10.19
CA VAL A 150 -3.53 7.43 10.97
C VAL A 150 -4.07 7.96 12.30
N ASP A 151 -3.31 8.81 13.00
CA ASP A 151 -3.74 9.44 14.25
C ASP A 151 -4.99 10.31 14.08
N ALA A 152 -5.05 11.10 13.00
CA ALA A 152 -6.23 11.91 12.67
C ALA A 152 -7.48 11.02 12.41
N LYS A 153 -7.31 9.89 11.72
CA LYS A 153 -8.40 8.92 11.51
C LYS A 153 -8.81 8.26 12.83
N ILE A 154 -7.87 7.91 13.70
CA ILE A 154 -8.14 7.36 15.03
C ILE A 154 -8.97 8.38 15.83
N GLN A 155 -8.54 9.65 15.89
CA GLN A 155 -9.29 10.71 16.57
C GLN A 155 -10.70 10.87 16.00
N GLN A 156 -10.86 10.90 14.68
CA GLN A 156 -12.18 10.99 14.05
C GLN A 156 -13.08 9.81 14.43
N THR A 157 -12.54 8.59 14.46
CA THR A 157 -13.30 7.41 14.89
C THR A 157 -13.66 7.46 16.38
N LEU A 158 -12.74 7.93 17.22
CA LEU A 158 -12.98 8.11 18.65
C LEU A 158 -14.12 9.10 18.89
N THR A 159 -14.08 10.27 18.25
CA THR A 159 -15.15 11.28 18.32
C THR A 159 -16.48 10.72 17.86
N ARG A 160 -16.53 9.97 16.76
CA ARG A 160 -17.78 9.33 16.29
C ARG A 160 -18.33 8.32 17.28
N VAL A 161 -17.46 7.55 17.94
CA VAL A 161 -17.88 6.59 18.97
C VAL A 161 -18.41 7.33 20.20
N GLU A 162 -17.73 8.37 20.64
CA GLU A 162 -18.15 9.22 21.76
C GLU A 162 -19.52 9.86 21.48
N GLU A 163 -19.69 10.51 20.32
CA GLU A 163 -20.97 11.07 19.88
C GLU A 163 -22.07 10.00 19.83
N ARG A 164 -21.76 8.79 19.35
CA ARG A 164 -22.75 7.70 19.29
C ARG A 164 -23.16 7.21 20.68
N VAL A 165 -22.22 7.18 21.64
CA VAL A 165 -22.51 6.82 23.03
C VAL A 165 -23.36 7.90 23.70
N VAL A 166 -23.00 9.18 23.54
CA VAL A 166 -23.76 10.31 24.08
C VAL A 166 -25.17 10.33 23.50
N ASN A 167 -25.31 10.27 22.17
CA ASN A 167 -26.62 10.23 21.50
C ASN A 167 -27.46 9.04 21.98
N ARG A 168 -26.86 7.86 22.15
CA ARG A 168 -27.59 6.68 22.64
C ARG A 168 -28.01 6.83 24.11
N HIS A 169 -27.19 7.47 24.93
CA HIS A 169 -27.51 7.76 26.32
C HIS A 169 -28.66 8.77 26.42
N GLU A 170 -28.63 9.84 25.61
CA GLU A 170 -29.73 10.81 25.51
C GLU A 170 -31.02 10.16 25.02
N GLN A 171 -30.97 9.37 23.94
CA GLN A 171 -32.14 8.61 23.46
C GLN A 171 -32.68 7.65 24.52
N SER A 172 -31.81 7.01 25.30
CA SER A 172 -32.23 6.14 26.40
C SER A 172 -32.91 6.94 27.50
N ARG A 173 -32.36 8.11 27.87
CA ARG A 173 -32.95 9.01 28.85
C ARG A 173 -34.31 9.52 28.40
N ASP A 174 -34.45 9.90 27.13
CA ASP A 174 -35.70 10.40 26.56
C ASP A 174 -36.77 9.29 26.52
N LYS A 175 -36.38 8.06 26.15
CA LYS A 175 -37.28 6.90 26.22
C LYS A 175 -37.71 6.57 27.65
N LEU A 176 -36.80 6.67 28.62
CA LEU A 176 -37.13 6.50 30.03
C LEU A 176 -38.08 7.59 30.52
N ALA A 177 -37.84 8.85 30.15
CA ALA A 177 -38.73 9.96 30.48
C ALA A 177 -40.12 9.76 29.87
N GLN A 178 -40.22 9.40 28.60
CA GLN A 178 -41.48 9.08 27.93
C GLN A 178 -42.19 7.86 28.54
N GLY A 179 -41.44 6.83 28.93
CA GLY A 179 -42.00 5.66 29.62
C GLY A 179 -42.56 6.02 30.99
N LEU A 180 -41.84 6.83 31.76
CA LEU A 180 -42.28 7.27 33.09
C LEU A 180 -43.52 8.18 33.00
N THR A 181 -43.57 9.10 32.03
CA THR A 181 -44.77 9.94 31.83
C THR A 181 -45.97 9.10 31.37
N GLY A 182 -45.75 8.12 30.49
CA GLY A 182 -46.76 7.15 30.08
C GLY A 182 -47.31 6.33 31.25
N ILE A 183 -46.43 5.82 32.13
CA ILE A 183 -46.82 5.09 33.34
C ILE A 183 -47.62 6.00 34.29
N SER A 184 -47.19 7.25 34.50
CA SER A 184 -47.95 8.18 35.35
C SER A 184 -49.33 8.48 34.79
N ALA A 185 -49.46 8.67 33.48
CA ALA A 185 -50.74 8.90 32.83
C ALA A 185 -51.66 7.67 32.96
N ALA A 186 -51.14 6.46 32.70
CA ALA A 186 -51.89 5.22 32.87
C ALA A 186 -52.33 4.99 34.33
N LEU A 187 -51.48 5.36 35.31
CA LEU A 187 -51.81 5.26 36.73
C LEU A 187 -52.92 6.25 37.13
N GLU A 188 -52.89 7.48 36.63
CA GLU A 188 -53.94 8.47 36.86
C GLU A 188 -55.28 8.07 36.22
N GLU A 189 -55.24 7.53 35.00
CA GLU A 189 -56.40 6.98 34.32
C GLU A 189 -56.99 5.80 35.10
N SER A 190 -56.15 4.84 35.50
CA SER A 190 -56.56 3.70 36.32
C SER A 190 -57.20 4.16 37.63
N ARG A 191 -56.60 5.12 38.35
CA ARG A 191 -57.15 5.68 39.59
C ARG A 191 -58.51 6.34 39.36
N THR A 192 -58.67 7.05 38.25
CA THR A 192 -59.93 7.71 37.88
C THR A 192 -61.01 6.68 37.56
N GLN A 193 -60.65 5.62 36.83
CA GLN A 193 -61.53 4.51 36.52
C GLN A 193 -61.96 3.76 37.79
N THR A 194 -61.04 3.45 38.70
CA THR A 194 -61.37 2.81 39.99
C THR A 194 -62.31 3.69 40.82
N LYS A 195 -62.05 5.00 40.91
CA LYS A 195 -62.96 5.94 41.60
C LYS A 195 -64.35 5.96 40.97
N SER A 196 -64.42 5.95 39.63
CA SER A 196 -65.69 5.94 38.88
C SER A 196 -66.46 4.63 39.14
N GLN A 197 -65.79 3.49 39.10
CA GLN A 197 -66.36 2.17 39.41
C GLN A 197 -66.87 2.11 40.85
N LEU A 198 -66.08 2.57 41.82
CA LEU A 198 -66.49 2.63 43.23
C LEU A 198 -67.70 3.53 43.43
N LYS A 199 -67.73 4.72 42.82
CA LYS A 199 -68.93 5.59 42.84
C LYS A 199 -70.14 4.88 42.24
N GLY A 200 -69.98 4.19 41.12
CA GLY A 200 -71.06 3.43 40.48
C GLY A 200 -71.62 2.34 41.40
N ILE A 201 -70.76 1.59 42.08
CA ILE A 201 -71.16 0.55 43.04
C ILE A 201 -71.89 1.19 44.24
N LEU A 202 -71.32 2.25 44.83
CA LEU A 202 -71.93 2.95 45.96
C LEU A 202 -73.30 3.54 45.62
N SER A 203 -73.45 4.11 44.42
CA SER A 203 -74.74 4.62 43.95
C SER A 203 -75.77 3.52 43.78
N ARG A 204 -75.38 2.34 43.28
CA ARG A 204 -76.29 1.17 43.20
C ARG A 204 -76.70 0.67 44.57
N LEU A 205 -75.77 0.63 45.53
CA LEU A 205 -76.01 0.18 46.90
C LEU A 205 -76.86 1.16 47.71
N ARG A 206 -76.91 2.45 47.33
CA ARG A 206 -77.73 3.48 47.99
C ARG A 206 -79.18 3.51 47.49
N VAL A 207 -79.47 2.94 46.32
CA VAL A 207 -80.80 2.97 45.67
C VAL A 207 -81.56 1.65 45.83
N GLY A 208 -80.92 0.60 46.34
CA GLY A 208 -81.58 -0.61 46.87
C GLY A 208 -81.74 -0.55 48.37
#